data_AF-A0A9N9JGI1-F1
#
_entry.id   AF-A0A9N9JGI1-F1
#
_cell.length_a   1.000
_cell.length_b   1.000
_cell.length_c   1.000
_cell.angle_alpha   90.00
_cell.angle_beta   90.00
_cell.angle_gamma   90.00
#
_symmetry.space_group_name_H-M   'P 1'
#
loop_
_entity.id
_entity.type
_entity.pdbx_description
1 polymer ?
#
loop_
_entity_poly.entity_id
_entity_poly.type
_entity_poly.pdbx_seq_one_letter_code
_entity_poly.pdbx_strand_id
1 'polypeptide(L)'
;YERLMINFVLSQIPTFQWCLNPNCGSGQDHYQGENVPIMTCNACGHKSCVVHGTPISDGCERWHSDKGPVNKQEKLDAVAFTTDIKAGD
;
A
#
# COMPACT_ATOMS: atom_id res chain seq x y z
N TYR A 1 -11.51 -16.95 26.17
CA TYR A 1 -12.61 -16.03 25.81
C TYR A 1 -12.07 -14.64 25.50
N GLU A 2 -11.31 -14.03 26.41
CA GLU A 2 -10.75 -12.66 26.27
C GLU A 2 -10.00 -12.42 24.96
N ARG A 3 -9.14 -13.35 24.54
CA ARG A 3 -8.37 -13.23 23.29
C ARG A 3 -9.25 -13.06 22.04
N LEU A 4 -10.40 -13.74 21.99
CA LEU A 4 -11.32 -13.61 20.86
C LEU A 4 -11.99 -12.24 20.84
N MET A 5 -12.33 -11.70 22.02
CA MET A 5 -12.91 -10.36 22.14
C MET A 5 -11.89 -9.29 21.77
N ILE A 6 -10.64 -9.41 22.24
CA ILE A 6 -9.56 -8.49 21.86
C ILE A 6 -9.33 -8.54 20.36
N ASN A 7 -9.26 -9.74 19.77
CA ASN A 7 -9.08 -9.88 18.33
C ASN A 7 -10.24 -9.26 17.54
N PHE A 8 -11.46 -9.44 18.01
CA PHE A 8 -12.64 -8.83 17.40
C PHE A 8 -12.56 -7.31 17.43
N VAL A 9 -12.24 -6.71 18.58
CA VAL A 9 -12.11 -5.25 18.74
C VAL A 9 -10.99 -4.71 17.87
N LEU A 10 -9.82 -5.36 17.84
CA LEU A 10 -8.70 -4.95 16.99
C LEU A 10 -9.05 -5.03 15.50
N SER A 11 -9.84 -6.02 15.09
CA SER A 11 -10.30 -6.17 13.71
C SER A 11 -11.29 -5.08 13.27
N GLN A 12 -11.84 -4.29 14.21
CA GLN A 12 -12.68 -3.12 13.88
C GLN A 12 -11.84 -1.88 13.53
N ILE A 13 -10.54 -1.88 13.79
CA ILE A 13 -9.65 -0.74 13.51
C ILE A 13 -9.20 -0.84 12.05
N PRO A 14 -9.56 0.11 11.16
CA PRO A 14 -9.29 -0.01 9.72
C PRO A 14 -7.80 -0.10 9.38
N THR A 15 -6.96 0.56 10.17
CA THR A 15 -5.51 0.55 10.00
C THR A 15 -4.86 -0.69 10.60
N PHE A 16 -5.57 -1.51 11.38
CA PHE A 16 -4.99 -2.68 12.02
C PHE A 16 -5.05 -3.88 11.09
N GLN A 17 -3.90 -4.54 10.93
CA GLN A 17 -3.72 -5.66 10.02
C GLN A 17 -3.15 -6.86 10.76
N TRP A 18 -3.77 -8.02 10.59
CA TRP A 18 -3.28 -9.29 11.11
C TRP A 18 -2.21 -9.87 10.20
N CYS A 19 -1.19 -10.51 10.80
CA CYS A 19 -0.24 -11.29 10.03
C CYS A 19 -0.93 -12.52 9.41
N LEU A 20 -0.71 -12.75 8.13
CA LEU A 20 -1.28 -13.89 7.39
C LEU A 20 -0.44 -15.17 7.50
N ASN A 21 0.69 -15.14 8.20
CA ASN A 21 1.48 -16.33 8.46
C ASN A 21 0.76 -17.21 9.49
N PRO A 22 0.40 -18.47 9.19
CA PRO A 22 -0.33 -19.35 10.11
C PRO A 22 0.44 -19.62 11.42
N ASN A 23 1.77 -19.44 11.43
CA ASN A 23 2.61 -19.58 12.60
C ASN A 23 2.79 -18.26 13.38
N CYS A 24 2.16 -17.16 12.95
CA CYS A 24 2.26 -15.84 13.57
C CYS A 24 0.86 -15.29 13.89
N GLY A 25 0.54 -15.15 15.17
CA GLY A 25 -0.72 -14.56 15.63
C GLY A 25 -0.62 -13.06 15.93
N SER A 26 0.42 -12.39 15.44
CA SER A 26 0.64 -10.95 15.67
C SER A 26 -0.19 -10.10 14.72
N GLY A 27 -0.56 -8.92 15.18
CA GLY A 27 -1.12 -7.86 14.33
C GLY A 27 -0.41 -6.55 14.59
N GLN A 28 -0.52 -5.62 13.65
CA GLN A 28 0.11 -4.31 13.74
C GLN A 28 -0.77 -3.26 13.08
N ASP A 29 -0.54 -2.01 13.46
CA ASP A 29 -1.06 -0.89 12.71
C ASP A 29 -0.30 -0.75 11.37
N HIS A 30 -1.02 -0.33 10.34
CA HIS A 30 -0.49 0.03 9.03
C HIS A 30 -1.17 1.32 8.52
N TYR A 31 -0.76 2.48 9.07
CA TYR A 31 -1.30 3.80 8.70
C TYR A 31 -1.17 4.17 7.21
N GLN A 32 -0.23 3.58 6.47
CA GLN A 32 0.05 3.97 5.09
C GLN A 32 -0.91 3.31 4.07
N GLY A 33 -1.79 2.41 4.53
CA GLY A 33 -2.95 1.90 3.78
C GLY A 33 -2.62 1.46 2.35
N GLU A 34 -3.47 1.86 1.40
CA GLU A 34 -3.36 1.51 -0.03
C GLU A 34 -2.14 2.15 -0.74
N ASN A 35 -1.59 3.24 -0.19
CA ASN A 35 -0.41 3.91 -0.76
C ASN A 35 0.86 3.07 -0.55
N VAL A 36 0.90 2.26 0.51
CA VAL A 36 1.94 1.25 0.75
C VAL A 36 1.25 -0.10 0.91
N PRO A 37 0.89 -0.74 -0.21
CA PRO A 37 0.02 -1.92 -0.23
C PRO A 37 0.70 -3.16 0.36
N ILE A 38 2.00 -3.10 0.63
CA ILE A 38 2.80 -4.17 1.21
C ILE A 38 3.03 -3.89 2.69
N MET A 39 2.45 -4.70 3.54
CA MET A 39 2.77 -4.74 4.97
C MET A 39 3.83 -5.81 5.22
N THR A 40 4.84 -5.47 6.02
CA THR A 40 5.82 -6.41 6.55
C THR A 40 5.56 -6.60 8.04
N CYS A 41 5.35 -7.84 8.47
CA CYS A 41 5.05 -8.14 9.86
C CYS A 41 6.24 -7.82 10.77
N ASN A 42 6.04 -6.98 11.79
CA ASN A 42 7.08 -6.59 12.75
C ASN A 42 7.56 -7.74 13.65
N ALA A 43 6.77 -8.80 13.79
CA ALA A 43 7.09 -9.93 14.66
C ALA A 43 7.86 -11.05 13.94
N CYS A 44 7.53 -11.33 12.67
CA CYS A 44 8.10 -12.47 11.94
C CYS A 44 8.68 -12.14 10.56
N GLY A 45 8.54 -10.89 10.09
CA GLY A 45 9.05 -10.46 8.78
C GLY A 45 8.23 -10.92 7.57
N HIS A 46 7.13 -11.66 7.77
CA HIS A 46 6.26 -12.10 6.67
C HIS A 46 5.63 -10.91 5.94
N LYS A 47 5.61 -10.96 4.61
CA LYS A 47 5.07 -9.90 3.75
C LYS A 47 3.70 -10.28 3.21
N SER A 48 2.75 -9.36 3.30
CA SER A 48 1.38 -9.54 2.83
C SER A 48 0.86 -8.27 2.17
N CYS A 49 -0.02 -8.43 1.18
CA CYS A 49 -0.71 -7.30 0.58
C CYS A 49 -1.94 -6.92 1.41
N VAL A 50 -2.01 -5.66 1.85
CA VAL A 50 -3.15 -5.16 2.63
C VAL A 50 -4.40 -4.88 1.77
N VAL A 51 -4.21 -4.62 0.47
CA VAL A 51 -5.31 -4.38 -0.48
C VAL A 51 -6.05 -5.67 -0.81
N HIS A 52 -5.30 -6.76 -1.03
CA HIS A 52 -5.87 -8.05 -1.43
C HIS A 52 -6.04 -9.02 -0.26
N GLY A 53 -5.51 -8.72 0.93
CA GLY A 53 -5.61 -9.60 2.09
C GLY A 53 -4.95 -10.97 1.89
N THR A 54 -3.89 -11.05 1.08
CA THR A 54 -3.22 -12.30 0.72
C THR A 54 -1.71 -12.24 0.98
N PRO A 55 -1.07 -13.38 1.28
CA PRO A 55 0.39 -13.47 1.32
C PRO A 55 0.99 -13.00 -0.02
N ILE A 56 2.11 -12.28 0.04
CA ILE A 56 2.86 -11.95 -1.18
C ILE A 56 3.52 -13.24 -1.67
N SER A 57 2.82 -13.91 -2.58
CA SER A 57 3.44 -14.71 -3.64
C SER A 57 3.71 -13.78 -4.82
N ASP A 58 4.55 -14.20 -5.78
CA ASP A 58 5.01 -13.43 -6.96
C ASP A 58 3.92 -12.61 -7.71
N GLY A 59 2.63 -12.91 -7.51
CA GLY A 59 1.51 -12.23 -8.16
C GLY A 59 1.21 -10.82 -7.68
N CYS A 60 1.55 -10.40 -6.46
CA CYS A 60 1.13 -9.09 -5.96
C CYS A 60 2.06 -7.94 -6.38
N GLU A 61 3.38 -8.19 -6.47
CA GLU A 61 4.33 -7.25 -7.10
C GLU A 61 4.01 -7.07 -8.59
N ARG A 62 3.51 -8.14 -9.23
CA ARG A 62 3.08 -8.13 -10.63
C ARG A 62 1.83 -7.27 -10.85
N TRP A 63 0.87 -7.28 -9.91
CA TRP A 63 -0.32 -6.43 -9.98
C TRP A 63 -0.04 -4.93 -9.80
N HIS A 64 1.00 -4.55 -9.04
CA HIS A 64 1.45 -3.15 -9.00
C HIS A 64 2.30 -2.76 -10.22
N SER A 65 2.92 -3.74 -10.89
CA SER A 65 3.67 -3.54 -12.13
C SER A 65 2.77 -3.38 -13.37
N ASP A 66 1.50 -3.80 -13.29
CA ASP A 66 0.49 -3.61 -14.36
C ASP A 66 -0.31 -2.30 -14.24
N LYS A 67 0.03 -1.41 -13.28
CA LYS A 67 -0.14 0.02 -13.53
C LYS A 67 1.08 0.48 -14.30
N GLY A 68 1.02 0.32 -15.63
CA GLY A 68 1.97 0.96 -16.52
C GLY A 68 2.16 2.44 -16.17
N PRO A 69 3.28 3.07 -16.54
CA PRO A 69 3.51 4.48 -16.24
C PRO A 69 2.28 5.28 -16.71
N VAL A 70 1.58 5.95 -15.79
CA VAL A 70 0.84 7.16 -16.20
C VAL A 70 1.91 8.03 -16.83
N ASN A 71 1.71 8.27 -18.12
CA ASN A 71 2.70 8.63 -19.12
C ASN A 71 3.77 9.62 -18.63
N LYS A 72 5.03 9.35 -18.98
CA LYS A 72 6.21 10.20 -18.75
C LYS A 72 6.14 11.58 -19.42
N GLN A 73 5.12 11.87 -20.25
CA GLN A 73 5.01 13.12 -21.01
C GLN A 73 4.49 14.30 -20.17
N GLU A 74 3.59 14.10 -19.21
CA GLU A 74 2.96 15.23 -18.48
C GLU A 74 3.86 15.87 -17.41
N LYS A 75 4.99 15.24 -17.06
CA LYS A 75 5.93 15.81 -16.06
C LYS A 75 6.82 16.92 -16.64
N LEU A 76 6.89 17.05 -17.97
CA LEU A 76 7.65 18.10 -18.66
C LEU A 76 6.74 19.18 -19.26
N ASP A 77 5.50 18.84 -19.63
CA ASP A 77 4.56 19.79 -20.24
C ASP A 77 3.86 20.70 -19.21
N ALA A 78 3.76 20.30 -17.94
CA ALA A 78 3.19 21.15 -16.88
C ALA A 78 4.13 22.31 -16.45
N VAL A 79 5.43 22.23 -16.74
CA VAL A 79 6.40 23.30 -16.46
C VAL A 79 6.59 24.22 -17.68
N ALA A 80 6.19 23.79 -18.87
CA ALA A 80 6.42 24.53 -20.12
C ALA A 80 5.33 25.57 -20.49
N PHE A 81 4.17 25.59 -19.82
CA PHE A 81 3.07 26.50 -20.19
C PHE A 81 3.12 27.90 -19.55
N THR A 82 4.02 28.19 -18.61
CA THR A 82 3.96 29.45 -17.83
C THR A 82 5.02 30.50 -18.18
N THR A 83 5.88 30.32 -19.19
CA THR A 83 7.00 31.28 -19.42
C THR A 83 7.09 32.00 -20.77
N ASP A 84 6.21 31.76 -21.75
CA ASP A 84 6.41 32.32 -23.11
C ASP A 84 5.24 33.13 -23.69
N ILE A 85 4.56 33.93 -22.86
CA ILE A 85 3.93 35.17 -23.35
C ILE A 85 4.96 36.30 -23.23
N LYS A 86 6.01 36.27 -24.07
CA LYS A 86 6.89 37.41 -24.34
C LYS A 86 6.70 37.86 -25.78
N ALA A 87 6.64 39.18 -25.97
CA ALA A 87 7.11 39.93 -27.15
C ALA A 87 6.45 39.55 -28.50
N GLY A 88 5.73 40.42 -29.19
CA GLY A 88 6.19 41.73 -29.62
C GLY A 88 6.67 41.63 -31.07
N ASP A 89 5.84 42.07 -32.01
CA ASP A 89 6.19 42.79 -33.25
C ASP A 89 4.92 43.52 -33.75
#